data_AF-A0AAQ3TCX5-F1
#
_entry.id   AF-A0AAQ3TCX5-F1
#
_cell.length_a   1.000
_cell.length_b   1.000
_cell.length_c   1.000
_cell.angle_alpha   90.00
_cell.angle_beta   90.00
_cell.angle_gamma   90.00
#
_symmetry.space_group_name_H-M   'P 1'
#
loop_
_entity.id
_entity.type
_entity.pdbx_description
1 polymer ?
#
loop_
_entity_poly.entity_id
_entity_poly.type
_entity_poly.pdbx_seq_one_letter_code
_entity_poly.pdbx_strand_id
1 'polypeptide(L)'
;MKLLQTLVYLLFVSVSGGHTIGGVRRWKRIESCMDIKGPLGLLLSKKSAARQQERDMATAHLLQRASAFLSSNPSPLRSRSPLLYLRPKPPRSAMATDSSAAPFQKIQIQREDTTFDAHVVGKENAPGIVVLQEWWGVDYEIKNHAIHISQLGGGYRALIPDLYRGKVALDVAEAQHLMEGLDWQGAVKDIQASVKWLKSTGSPKVGVTGYCMGGALSIASGVIVPEVDAVVAFYGTPSSELADPSKAKAPIQAHFGEHDNFVGFSDVTAAKSLEEKLKSSGVPYEVHMYPGCSHAFMNTSPEALKRKKGMGLTDENQECVDLAWSRFSAWMGRFLGSA
;
A
#
# COMPACT_ATOMS: atom_id res chain seq x y z
N MET A 1 -27.79 28.67 -3.25
CA MET A 1 -27.17 27.43 -2.76
C MET A 1 -25.64 27.54 -2.75
N LYS A 2 -25.12 28.44 -1.92
CA LYS A 2 -23.69 28.60 -1.59
C LYS A 2 -23.65 28.94 -0.11
N LEU A 3 -23.45 27.95 0.78
CA LEU A 3 -23.14 28.12 2.22
C LEU A 3 -23.16 26.78 2.98
N LEU A 4 -22.49 25.75 2.47
CA LEU A 4 -22.32 24.48 3.21
C LEU A 4 -21.01 23.76 2.85
N GLN A 5 -19.93 24.53 2.69
CA GLN A 5 -18.62 23.97 2.34
C GLN A 5 -17.46 24.56 3.18
N THR A 6 -17.76 25.07 4.39
CA THR A 6 -16.74 25.75 5.23
C THR A 6 -16.71 25.26 6.69
N LEU A 7 -17.25 24.07 6.99
CA LEU A 7 -17.38 23.62 8.39
C LEU A 7 -16.68 22.29 8.76
N VAL A 8 -15.70 21.84 7.97
CA VAL A 8 -14.92 20.62 8.29
C VAL A 8 -13.43 20.93 8.54
N TYR A 9 -13.00 22.19 8.47
CA TYR A 9 -11.57 22.57 8.56
C TYR A 9 -11.14 23.24 9.88
N LEU A 10 -11.93 23.18 10.95
CA LEU A 10 -11.68 23.98 12.17
C LEU A 10 -11.87 23.21 13.49
N LEU A 11 -11.52 21.92 13.53
CA LEU A 11 -11.61 21.10 14.74
C LEU A 11 -10.34 20.36 15.16
N PHE A 12 -9.16 20.71 14.61
CA PHE A 12 -7.89 20.08 15.00
C PHE A 12 -6.71 21.03 15.26
N VAL A 13 -6.98 22.31 15.52
CA VAL A 13 -5.96 23.24 16.02
C VAL A 13 -6.52 23.99 17.22
N SER A 14 -5.96 23.69 18.40
CA SER A 14 -5.73 24.60 19.53
C SER A 14 -6.00 23.93 20.88
N VAL A 15 -5.05 23.11 21.34
CA VAL A 15 -4.76 22.99 22.78
C VAL A 15 -3.25 22.83 22.95
N SER A 16 -2.52 23.95 22.96
CA SER A 16 -1.21 24.06 23.63
C SER A 16 -0.84 25.53 23.79
N GLY A 17 -0.78 26.01 25.04
CA GLY A 17 -0.13 27.27 25.39
C GLY A 17 -1.00 28.22 26.21
N GLY A 18 -0.66 28.40 27.49
CA GLY A 18 -1.19 29.49 28.30
C GLY A 18 -1.05 29.28 29.80
N HIS A 19 0.00 29.87 30.40
CA HIS A 19 0.32 29.86 31.82
C HIS A 19 -0.52 30.84 32.66
N THR A 20 -0.78 30.42 33.91
CA THR A 20 -0.84 31.17 35.19
C THR A 20 -2.09 31.91 35.71
N ILE A 21 -2.18 31.77 37.04
CA ILE A 21 -2.80 32.58 38.12
C ILE A 21 -4.24 32.23 38.57
N GLY A 22 -4.34 31.99 39.88
CA GLY A 22 -5.45 31.35 40.58
C GLY A 22 -6.74 32.15 40.74
N GLY A 23 -7.78 31.43 41.14
CA GLY A 23 -9.09 32.00 41.48
C GLY A 23 -10.18 30.95 41.53
N VAL A 24 -10.44 30.42 42.72
CA VAL A 24 -11.59 29.57 43.03
C VAL A 24 -12.90 30.31 42.75
N ARG A 25 -13.74 29.86 41.79
CA ARG A 25 -15.18 30.21 41.74
C ARG A 25 -16.06 29.08 41.18
N ARG A 26 -16.75 28.42 42.11
CA ARG A 26 -18.16 27.97 42.13
C ARG A 26 -18.90 27.89 40.77
N TRP A 27 -19.17 26.66 40.33
CA TRP A 27 -20.08 26.37 39.20
C TRP A 27 -21.54 26.60 39.61
N LYS A 28 -22.21 27.55 38.95
CA LYS A 28 -23.68 27.67 38.96
C LYS A 28 -24.23 27.03 37.68
N ARG A 29 -25.06 26.01 37.90
CA ARG A 29 -25.93 25.34 36.95
C ARG A 29 -26.87 26.37 36.30
N ILE A 30 -26.88 26.44 34.97
CA ILE A 30 -27.94 27.09 34.20
C ILE A 30 -28.69 25.96 33.48
N GLU A 31 -29.75 25.48 34.13
CA GLU A 31 -30.89 24.85 33.47
C GLU A 31 -31.87 25.97 33.13
N SER A 32 -32.13 26.23 31.85
CA SER A 32 -33.49 26.53 31.39
C SER A 32 -33.61 26.59 29.87
N CYS A 33 -34.77 26.11 29.42
CA CYS A 33 -35.43 26.32 28.13
C CYS A 33 -34.89 25.60 26.90
N MET A 34 -35.40 24.38 26.67
CA MET A 34 -35.98 24.02 25.37
C MET A 34 -37.00 22.88 25.57
N ASP A 35 -38.27 23.29 25.68
CA ASP A 35 -39.43 22.41 25.73
C ASP A 35 -39.76 21.98 24.29
N ILE A 36 -39.31 20.79 23.87
CA ILE A 36 -39.61 20.22 22.55
C ILE A 36 -40.68 19.13 22.72
N LYS A 37 -41.93 19.54 22.89
CA LYS A 37 -43.09 18.69 22.60
C LYS A 37 -43.42 18.80 21.11
N GLY A 38 -42.78 17.95 20.30
CA GLY A 38 -43.05 17.81 18.87
C GLY A 38 -42.76 16.39 18.38
N PRO A 39 -43.26 16.01 17.18
CA PRO A 39 -43.20 14.65 16.64
C PRO A 39 -41.77 14.07 16.48
N LEU A 40 -40.74 14.92 16.54
CA LEU A 40 -39.33 14.55 16.53
C LEU A 40 -38.86 13.89 17.85
N GLY A 41 -39.41 14.28 19.00
CA GLY A 41 -39.08 13.68 20.30
C GLY A 41 -39.59 12.23 20.44
N LEU A 42 -40.73 11.94 19.79
CA LEU A 42 -41.31 10.59 19.77
C LEU A 42 -40.52 9.63 18.85
N LEU A 43 -39.90 10.15 17.79
CA LEU A 43 -39.03 9.36 16.90
C LEU A 43 -37.68 9.01 17.55
N LEU A 44 -37.13 9.91 18.36
CA LEU A 44 -35.86 9.69 19.07
C LEU A 44 -36.01 8.68 20.22
N SER A 45 -37.14 8.73 20.95
CA SER A 45 -37.47 7.75 21.99
C SER A 45 -37.71 6.34 21.42
N LYS A 46 -38.43 6.22 20.29
CA LYS A 46 -38.66 4.93 19.60
C LYS A 46 -37.38 4.31 19.03
N LYS A 47 -36.45 5.13 18.50
CA LYS A 47 -35.14 4.65 18.01
C LYS A 47 -34.19 4.22 19.14
N SER A 48 -34.38 4.73 20.36
CA SER A 48 -33.60 4.30 21.53
C SER A 48 -34.10 2.97 22.10
N ALA A 49 -35.42 2.74 22.12
CA ALA A 49 -36.01 1.49 22.59
C ALA A 49 -35.70 0.30 21.66
N ALA A 50 -35.71 0.52 20.34
CA ALA A 50 -35.36 -0.51 19.36
C ALA A 50 -33.89 -0.98 19.48
N ARG A 51 -32.97 -0.06 19.76
CA ARG A 51 -31.54 -0.39 19.97
C ARG A 51 -31.27 -1.13 21.28
N GLN A 52 -32.11 -0.93 22.30
CA GLN A 52 -31.99 -1.67 23.56
C GLN A 52 -32.51 -3.10 23.40
N GLN A 53 -33.62 -3.28 22.67
CA GLN A 53 -34.19 -4.61 22.40
C GLN A 53 -33.29 -5.50 21.51
N GLU A 54 -32.57 -4.91 20.54
CA GLU A 54 -31.56 -5.63 19.74
C GLU A 54 -30.33 -6.04 20.57
N ARG A 55 -29.91 -5.21 21.53
CA ARG A 55 -28.81 -5.53 22.45
C ARG A 55 -29.18 -6.67 23.39
N ASP A 56 -30.40 -6.66 23.93
CA ASP A 56 -30.85 -7.68 24.88
C ASP A 56 -31.02 -9.07 24.20
N MET A 57 -31.42 -9.13 22.93
CA MET A 57 -31.46 -10.39 22.15
C MET A 57 -30.08 -10.94 21.80
N ALA A 58 -29.08 -10.10 21.56
CA ALA A 58 -27.71 -10.54 21.26
C ALA A 58 -27.02 -11.17 22.50
N THR A 59 -27.33 -10.69 23.70
CA THR A 59 -26.86 -11.28 24.97
C THR A 59 -27.50 -12.63 25.31
N ALA A 60 -28.74 -12.88 24.87
CA ALA A 60 -29.42 -14.17 25.10
C ALA A 60 -28.81 -15.31 24.26
N HIS A 61 -28.31 -15.03 23.05
CA HIS A 61 -27.68 -16.03 22.19
C HIS A 61 -26.25 -16.44 22.64
N LEU A 62 -25.57 -15.60 23.42
CA LEU A 62 -24.23 -15.90 23.96
C LEU A 62 -24.27 -16.83 25.19
N LEU A 63 -25.37 -16.86 25.94
CA LEU A 63 -25.49 -17.70 27.15
C LEU A 63 -25.98 -19.12 26.86
N GLN A 64 -26.51 -19.40 25.67
CA GLN A 64 -26.98 -20.74 25.31
C GLN A 64 -25.90 -21.63 24.65
N ARG A 65 -24.74 -21.05 24.28
CA ARG A 65 -23.58 -21.79 23.75
C ARG A 65 -22.52 -22.17 24.82
N ALA A 66 -22.65 -21.65 26.04
CA ALA A 66 -21.70 -21.92 27.12
C ALA A 66 -22.01 -23.20 27.95
N SER A 67 -23.15 -23.87 27.72
CA SER A 67 -23.57 -25.06 28.50
C SER A 67 -23.18 -26.41 27.87
N ALA A 68 -22.42 -26.43 26.77
CA ALA A 68 -22.06 -27.67 26.05
C ALA A 68 -20.58 -28.09 26.19
N PHE A 69 -19.85 -27.57 27.18
CA PHE A 69 -18.41 -27.85 27.35
C PHE A 69 -18.01 -28.28 28.77
N LEU A 70 -18.91 -28.99 29.47
CA LEU A 70 -18.64 -29.55 30.79
C LEU A 70 -19.10 -31.02 30.88
N SER A 71 -18.34 -31.91 30.25
CA SER A 71 -18.21 -33.34 30.58
C SER A 71 -17.06 -33.84 29.70
N SER A 72 -15.85 -34.16 30.16
CA SER A 72 -15.48 -35.06 31.25
C SER A 72 -13.97 -34.94 31.53
N ASN A 73 -13.56 -35.30 32.75
CA ASN A 73 -12.24 -35.13 33.39
C ASN A 73 -11.43 -36.47 33.39
N PRO A 74 -10.21 -36.62 33.97
CA PRO A 74 -9.03 -37.13 33.25
C PRO A 74 -8.20 -38.29 33.93
N SER A 75 -7.07 -38.68 33.28
CA SER A 75 -5.79 -39.26 33.82
C SER A 75 -5.64 -40.80 33.97
N PRO A 76 -4.43 -41.40 34.21
CA PRO A 76 -3.02 -40.93 34.09
C PRO A 76 -1.97 -41.91 33.44
N LEU A 77 -0.81 -41.32 33.06
CA LEU A 77 0.60 -41.80 33.12
C LEU A 77 1.00 -43.26 32.80
N ARG A 78 1.97 -43.42 31.88
CA ARG A 78 3.19 -44.21 32.19
C ARG A 78 4.43 -43.81 31.38
N SER A 79 5.47 -43.51 32.14
CA SER A 79 6.87 -43.30 31.75
C SER A 79 7.50 -44.58 31.18
N ARG A 80 8.39 -44.42 30.18
CA ARG A 80 9.67 -45.13 30.03
C ARG A 80 10.47 -44.58 28.83
N SER A 81 11.71 -44.16 29.11
CA SER A 81 12.81 -43.98 28.15
C SER A 81 13.98 -44.85 28.61
N PRO A 82 15.09 -45.00 27.86
CA PRO A 82 15.24 -45.08 26.40
C PRO A 82 16.02 -46.34 25.98
N LEU A 83 15.88 -46.79 24.73
CA LEU A 83 16.81 -47.75 24.12
C LEU A 83 17.64 -47.04 23.05
N LEU A 84 18.93 -46.94 23.34
CA LEU A 84 19.97 -46.46 22.44
C LEU A 84 20.02 -47.31 21.17
N TYR A 85 19.84 -46.67 20.02
CA TYR A 85 20.36 -47.20 18.75
C TYR A 85 21.17 -46.09 18.07
N LEU A 86 22.49 -46.25 18.15
CA LEU A 86 23.47 -45.41 17.47
C LEU A 86 23.34 -45.61 15.95
N ARG A 87 22.75 -44.63 15.26
CA ARG A 87 22.84 -44.52 13.80
C ARG A 87 24.11 -43.74 13.42
N PRO A 88 24.87 -44.18 12.43
CA PRO A 88 26.08 -43.49 11.99
C PRO A 88 25.74 -42.10 11.41
N LYS A 89 26.51 -41.09 11.82
CA LYS A 89 26.42 -39.71 11.33
C LYS A 89 26.64 -39.69 9.81
N PRO A 90 25.77 -39.03 9.03
CA PRO A 90 26.13 -38.67 7.66
C PRO A 90 27.30 -37.66 7.71
N PRO A 91 28.18 -37.65 6.70
CA PRO A 91 29.34 -36.77 6.69
C PRO A 91 28.90 -35.32 6.81
N ARG A 92 29.59 -34.57 7.68
CA ARG A 92 29.57 -33.10 7.71
C ARG A 92 29.98 -32.61 6.31
N SER A 93 29.01 -32.40 5.43
CA SER A 93 29.18 -31.36 4.42
C SER A 93 29.19 -30.07 5.21
N ALA A 94 30.35 -29.40 5.22
CA ALA A 94 30.42 -28.03 5.67
C ALA A 94 29.31 -27.27 4.94
N MET A 95 28.36 -26.72 5.69
CA MET A 95 27.57 -25.61 5.20
C MET A 95 28.60 -24.54 4.87
N ALA A 96 29.02 -24.50 3.62
CA ALA A 96 29.51 -23.28 3.03
C ALA A 96 28.39 -22.28 3.29
N THR A 97 28.66 -21.37 4.23
CA THR A 97 27.98 -20.10 4.33
C THR A 97 28.24 -19.41 3.00
N ASP A 98 27.42 -19.71 2.01
CA ASP A 98 27.32 -18.85 0.85
C ASP A 98 26.60 -17.61 1.35
N SER A 99 27.42 -16.68 1.84
CA SER A 99 27.06 -15.29 2.02
C SER A 99 26.74 -14.77 0.63
N SER A 100 25.51 -15.03 0.16
CA SER A 100 25.07 -14.53 -1.14
C SER A 100 25.20 -13.02 -1.10
N ALA A 101 26.11 -12.50 -1.93
CA ALA A 101 26.19 -11.08 -2.19
C ALA A 101 24.77 -10.58 -2.50
N ALA A 102 24.40 -9.43 -1.93
CA ALA A 102 23.08 -8.86 -2.16
C ALA A 102 22.81 -8.86 -3.68
N PRO A 103 21.66 -9.39 -4.16
CA PRO A 103 21.40 -9.54 -5.59
C PRO A 103 21.32 -8.19 -6.33
N PHE A 104 21.36 -7.09 -5.58
CA PHE A 104 21.31 -5.74 -6.08
C PHE A 104 22.70 -5.14 -6.26
N GLN A 105 22.95 -4.64 -7.46
CA GLN A 105 23.99 -3.66 -7.70
C GLN A 105 23.48 -2.27 -7.30
N LYS A 106 24.17 -1.61 -6.37
CA LYS A 106 23.91 -0.18 -6.07
C LYS A 106 24.63 0.68 -7.10
N ILE A 107 23.93 1.63 -7.68
CA ILE A 107 24.44 2.60 -8.67
C ILE A 107 24.05 4.02 -8.27
N GLN A 108 24.66 5.01 -8.91
CA GLN A 108 24.24 6.40 -8.84
C GLN A 108 23.80 6.88 -10.21
N ILE A 109 22.68 7.60 -10.25
CA ILE A 109 22.12 8.17 -11.47
C ILE A 109 22.18 9.69 -11.35
N GLN A 110 22.75 10.33 -12.38
CA GLN A 110 22.75 11.78 -12.51
C GLN A 110 21.43 12.24 -13.14
N ARG A 111 20.81 13.26 -12.53
CA ARG A 111 19.67 14.00 -13.07
C ARG A 111 19.96 15.49 -12.95
N GLU A 112 20.20 16.14 -14.09
CA GLU A 112 20.53 17.57 -14.11
C GLU A 112 21.71 17.86 -13.16
N ASP A 113 21.49 18.63 -12.10
CA ASP A 113 22.46 19.02 -11.08
C ASP A 113 22.48 18.13 -9.82
N THR A 114 21.61 17.13 -9.72
CA THR A 114 21.55 16.21 -8.57
C THR A 114 21.91 14.78 -8.96
N THR A 115 22.42 14.03 -7.99
CA THR A 115 22.52 12.56 -8.06
C THR A 115 21.56 11.91 -7.08
N PHE A 116 21.20 10.67 -7.37
CA PHE A 116 20.48 9.81 -6.43
C PHE A 116 20.95 8.36 -6.58
N ASP A 117 20.83 7.62 -5.48
CA ASP A 117 21.16 6.20 -5.46
C ASP A 117 20.03 5.38 -6.11
N ALA A 118 20.38 4.28 -6.77
CA ALA A 118 19.42 3.29 -7.25
C ALA A 118 19.94 1.87 -7.05
N HIS A 119 19.03 0.91 -6.97
CA HIS A 119 19.32 -0.51 -6.83
C HIS A 119 18.87 -1.27 -8.08
N VAL A 120 19.78 -2.01 -8.71
CA VAL A 120 19.51 -2.75 -9.96
C VAL A 120 19.67 -4.25 -9.73
N VAL A 121 18.73 -5.04 -10.26
CA VAL A 121 18.77 -6.51 -10.26
C VAL A 121 18.25 -7.05 -11.58
N GLY A 122 18.67 -8.26 -11.94
CA GLY A 122 18.23 -8.95 -13.15
C GLY A 122 19.24 -8.89 -14.29
N LYS A 123 18.83 -9.40 -15.45
CA LYS A 123 19.72 -9.64 -16.58
C LYS A 123 20.01 -8.34 -17.35
N GLU A 124 21.28 -8.12 -17.70
CA GLU A 124 21.64 -7.04 -18.62
C GLU A 124 20.98 -7.22 -20.00
N ASN A 125 20.69 -6.11 -20.67
CA ASN A 125 20.01 -6.06 -21.98
C ASN A 125 18.58 -6.66 -22.03
N ALA A 126 18.02 -7.09 -20.89
CA ALA A 126 16.60 -7.42 -20.79
C ALA A 126 15.74 -6.14 -20.81
N PRO A 127 14.43 -6.25 -21.14
CA PRO A 127 13.50 -5.14 -20.94
C PRO A 127 13.58 -4.64 -19.50
N GLY A 128 13.63 -3.31 -19.35
CA GLY A 128 13.81 -2.66 -18.07
C GLY A 128 12.48 -2.38 -17.39
N ILE A 129 12.46 -2.42 -16.06
CA ILE A 129 11.31 -1.96 -15.26
C ILE A 129 11.83 -1.10 -14.12
N VAL A 130 11.38 0.15 -14.07
CA VAL A 130 11.59 1.00 -12.90
C VAL A 130 10.55 0.62 -11.85
N VAL A 131 10.98 0.24 -10.65
CA VAL A 131 10.13 -0.23 -9.55
C VAL A 131 10.11 0.83 -8.45
N LEU A 132 8.97 1.47 -8.24
CA LEU A 132 8.82 2.61 -7.35
C LEU A 132 8.34 2.17 -5.97
N GLN A 133 9.05 2.71 -4.97
CA GLN A 133 8.77 2.50 -3.55
C GLN A 133 7.38 2.99 -3.12
N GLU A 134 6.88 2.41 -2.04
CA GLU A 134 5.82 3.01 -1.23
C GLU A 134 6.35 4.22 -0.44
N TRP A 135 5.50 4.82 0.39
CA TRP A 135 5.84 5.89 1.35
C TRP A 135 6.85 5.46 2.44
N TRP A 136 7.24 4.19 2.50
CA TRP A 136 8.20 3.68 3.48
C TRP A 136 9.66 3.93 3.10
N GLY A 137 9.97 4.18 1.82
CA GLY A 137 11.36 4.13 1.33
C GLY A 137 11.68 2.85 0.57
N VAL A 138 12.95 2.69 0.22
CA VAL A 138 13.47 1.48 -0.45
C VAL A 138 13.71 0.35 0.56
N ASP A 139 12.59 -0.18 1.06
CA ASP A 139 12.55 -1.21 2.09
C ASP A 139 12.69 -2.64 1.54
N TYR A 140 12.49 -3.64 2.41
CA TYR A 140 12.62 -5.05 2.05
C TYR A 140 11.50 -5.52 1.10
N GLU A 141 10.27 -5.00 1.24
CA GLU A 141 9.13 -5.41 0.40
C GLU A 141 9.37 -5.00 -1.05
N ILE A 142 9.77 -3.74 -1.27
CA ILE A 142 10.04 -3.21 -2.61
C ILE A 142 11.21 -3.95 -3.28
N LYS A 143 12.23 -4.31 -2.52
CA LYS A 143 13.34 -5.15 -3.01
C LYS A 143 12.85 -6.54 -3.40
N ASN A 144 11.94 -7.16 -2.63
CA ASN A 144 11.36 -8.45 -3.01
C ASN A 144 10.54 -8.35 -4.30
N HIS A 145 9.75 -7.29 -4.47
CA HIS A 145 9.03 -7.05 -5.72
C HIS A 145 9.98 -6.93 -6.92
N ALA A 146 11.08 -6.17 -6.79
CA ALA A 146 12.06 -6.06 -7.87
C ALA A 146 12.77 -7.39 -8.18
N ILE A 147 13.11 -8.19 -7.16
CA ILE A 147 13.64 -9.55 -7.35
C ILE A 147 12.62 -10.43 -8.09
N HIS A 148 11.37 -10.44 -7.63
CA HIS A 148 10.30 -11.21 -8.26
C HIS A 148 10.14 -10.81 -9.72
N ILE A 149 10.06 -9.51 -10.01
CA ILE A 149 9.99 -8.96 -11.37
C ILE A 149 11.18 -9.45 -12.21
N SER A 150 12.40 -9.43 -11.67
CA SER A 150 13.57 -9.89 -12.43
C SER A 150 13.53 -11.38 -12.81
N GLN A 151 12.72 -12.18 -12.10
CA GLN A 151 12.55 -13.61 -12.29
C GLN A 151 11.31 -13.96 -13.14
N LEU A 152 10.47 -12.98 -13.47
CA LEU A 152 9.28 -13.21 -14.29
C LEU A 152 9.66 -13.53 -15.75
N GLY A 153 9.09 -14.61 -16.29
CA GLY A 153 9.23 -14.98 -17.70
C GLY A 153 10.68 -15.09 -18.17
N GLY A 154 11.01 -14.44 -19.29
CA GLY A 154 12.37 -14.37 -19.84
C GLY A 154 13.36 -13.51 -19.04
N GLY A 155 12.92 -12.92 -17.93
CA GLY A 155 13.67 -12.03 -17.06
C GLY A 155 13.52 -10.55 -17.45
N TYR A 156 13.45 -9.70 -16.43
CA TYR A 156 13.48 -8.25 -16.56
C TYR A 156 14.70 -7.66 -15.85
N ARG A 157 15.11 -6.46 -16.25
CA ARG A 157 16.09 -5.67 -15.51
C ARG A 157 15.36 -4.66 -14.64
N ALA A 158 15.24 -4.97 -13.35
CA ALA A 158 14.52 -4.12 -12.40
C ALA A 158 15.45 -3.08 -11.77
N LEU A 159 14.99 -1.84 -11.68
CA LEU A 159 15.72 -0.71 -11.08
C LEU A 159 14.83 0.02 -10.09
N ILE A 160 15.27 0.12 -8.83
CA ILE A 160 14.58 0.88 -7.79
C ILE A 160 15.32 2.20 -7.56
N PRO A 161 14.77 3.36 -7.98
CA PRO A 161 15.34 4.65 -7.64
C PRO A 161 15.03 5.01 -6.19
N ASP A 162 16.01 5.52 -5.45
CA ASP A 162 15.84 5.97 -4.08
C ASP A 162 15.31 7.41 -4.04
N LEU A 163 13.99 7.53 -4.03
CA LEU A 163 13.30 8.82 -4.04
C LEU A 163 13.43 9.58 -2.73
N TYR A 164 13.83 8.91 -1.64
CA TYR A 164 14.03 9.50 -0.31
C TYR A 164 15.49 9.68 0.08
N ARG A 165 16.43 9.45 -0.84
CA ARG A 165 17.86 9.70 -0.64
C ARG A 165 18.42 8.95 0.57
N GLY A 166 18.08 7.68 0.69
CA GLY A 166 18.58 6.75 1.71
C GLY A 166 17.70 6.64 2.94
N LYS A 167 16.62 7.44 3.04
CA LYS A 167 15.71 7.39 4.19
C LYS A 167 14.67 6.29 4.00
N VAL A 168 14.50 5.49 5.05
CA VAL A 168 13.45 4.47 5.17
C VAL A 168 12.73 4.74 6.48
N ALA A 169 11.41 4.91 6.42
CA ALA A 169 10.58 5.16 7.59
C ALA A 169 10.42 3.90 8.43
N LEU A 170 10.47 4.07 9.75
CA LEU A 170 10.32 2.99 10.73
C LEU A 170 8.91 2.90 11.30
N ASP A 171 8.14 4.00 11.21
CA ASP A 171 6.76 4.08 11.65
C ASP A 171 5.89 4.97 10.74
N VAL A 172 4.59 4.96 11.00
CA VAL A 172 3.59 5.68 10.20
C VAL A 172 3.81 7.20 10.22
N ALA A 173 4.28 7.77 11.33
CA ALA A 173 4.49 9.20 11.43
C ALA A 173 5.70 9.64 10.58
N GLU A 174 6.78 8.86 10.60
CA GLU A 174 7.93 9.08 9.72
C GLU A 174 7.56 8.91 8.24
N ALA A 175 6.79 7.87 7.89
CA ALA A 175 6.35 7.63 6.51
C ALA A 175 5.49 8.78 5.99
N GLN A 176 4.56 9.26 6.81
CA GLN A 176 3.75 10.44 6.51
C GLN A 176 4.64 11.68 6.27
N HIS A 177 5.60 11.93 7.16
CA HIS A 177 6.50 13.08 7.05
C HIS A 177 7.37 13.01 5.78
N LEU A 178 7.87 11.83 5.40
CA LEU A 178 8.64 11.65 4.18
C LEU A 178 7.79 11.88 2.92
N MET A 179 6.54 11.41 2.91
CA MET A 179 5.62 11.60 1.78
C MET A 179 5.19 13.07 1.64
N GLU A 180 4.93 13.76 2.75
CA GLU A 180 4.62 15.20 2.75
C GLU A 180 5.79 16.05 2.25
N GLY A 181 7.02 15.66 2.58
CA GLY A 181 8.24 16.33 2.14
C GLY A 181 8.71 15.96 0.73
N LEU A 182 8.00 15.05 0.03
CA LEU A 182 8.40 14.61 -1.30
C LEU A 182 8.16 15.71 -2.35
N ASP A 183 9.21 16.07 -3.09
CA ASP A 183 9.07 16.80 -4.35
C ASP A 183 8.55 15.84 -5.43
N TRP A 184 7.23 15.84 -5.65
CA TRP A 184 6.57 14.93 -6.61
C TRP A 184 7.02 15.18 -8.05
N GLN A 185 7.21 16.44 -8.47
CA GLN A 185 7.71 16.75 -9.80
C GLN A 185 9.17 16.31 -9.95
N GLY A 186 10.00 16.56 -8.94
CA GLY A 186 11.37 16.07 -8.88
C GLY A 186 11.44 14.54 -8.92
N ALA A 187 10.55 13.84 -8.22
CA ALA A 187 10.45 12.39 -8.26
C ALA A 187 10.13 11.88 -9.67
N VAL A 188 9.19 12.51 -10.40
CA VAL A 188 8.93 12.17 -11.82
C VAL A 188 10.18 12.38 -12.69
N LYS A 189 10.98 13.42 -12.43
CA LYS A 189 12.25 13.61 -13.13
C LYS A 189 13.30 12.54 -12.77
N ASP A 190 13.37 12.09 -11.51
CA ASP A 190 14.24 10.97 -11.10
C ASP A 190 13.83 9.67 -11.82
N ILE A 191 12.53 9.45 -11.95
CA ILE A 191 11.97 8.30 -12.68
C ILE A 191 12.35 8.40 -14.16
N GLN A 192 12.22 9.57 -14.78
CA GLN A 192 12.67 9.78 -16.16
C GLN A 192 14.17 9.51 -16.32
N ALA A 193 15.02 9.99 -15.40
CA ALA A 193 16.45 9.72 -15.43
C ALA A 193 16.74 8.21 -15.30
N SER A 194 15.98 7.50 -14.47
CA SER A 194 16.07 6.05 -14.30
C SER A 194 15.66 5.28 -15.57
N VAL A 195 14.59 5.71 -16.23
CA VAL A 195 14.14 5.16 -17.53
C VAL A 195 15.23 5.35 -18.59
N LYS A 196 15.78 6.56 -18.70
CA LYS A 196 16.88 6.87 -19.62
C LYS A 196 18.12 6.04 -19.32
N TRP A 197 18.47 5.89 -18.04
CA TRP A 197 19.61 5.08 -17.63
C TRP A 197 19.46 3.63 -18.08
N LEU A 198 18.30 3.00 -17.82
CA LEU A 198 18.02 1.62 -18.25
C LEU A 198 18.15 1.48 -19.78
N LYS A 199 17.55 2.40 -20.54
CA LYS A 199 17.66 2.40 -22.02
C LYS A 199 19.10 2.56 -22.50
N SER A 200 19.82 3.54 -21.96
CA SER A 200 21.21 3.83 -22.35
C SER A 200 22.20 2.71 -21.99
N THR A 201 21.84 1.87 -21.02
CA THR A 201 22.66 0.75 -20.56
C THR A 201 22.13 -0.61 -21.02
N GLY A 202 21.31 -0.62 -22.08
CA GLY A 202 21.02 -1.83 -22.85
C GLY A 202 19.57 -2.33 -22.83
N SER A 203 18.69 -1.77 -22.00
CA SER A 203 17.28 -2.20 -22.01
C SER A 203 16.53 -1.64 -23.24
N PRO A 204 15.99 -2.47 -24.15
CA PRO A 204 15.38 -1.99 -25.39
C PRO A 204 14.08 -1.21 -25.15
N LYS A 205 13.27 -1.66 -24.19
CA LYS A 205 12.06 -1.01 -23.70
C LYS A 205 12.10 -0.93 -22.20
N VAL A 206 11.45 0.08 -21.63
CA VAL A 206 11.41 0.33 -20.19
C VAL A 206 9.99 0.66 -19.75
N GLY A 207 9.46 -0.15 -18.84
CA GLY A 207 8.22 0.13 -18.13
C GLY A 207 8.45 0.76 -16.76
N VAL A 208 7.37 1.23 -16.16
CA VAL A 208 7.36 1.74 -14.78
C VAL A 208 6.27 1.02 -14.00
N THR A 209 6.62 0.57 -12.79
CA THR A 209 5.67 0.02 -11.84
C THR A 209 5.90 0.57 -10.46
N GLY A 210 4.86 0.60 -9.64
CA GLY A 210 4.97 1.13 -8.30
C GLY A 210 3.74 0.89 -7.45
N TYR A 211 3.92 1.09 -6.15
CA TYR A 211 2.98 0.72 -5.11
C TYR A 211 2.62 1.93 -4.26
N CYS A 212 1.34 2.13 -3.95
CA CYS A 212 0.85 3.27 -3.16
C CYS A 212 1.29 4.61 -3.81
N MET A 213 2.11 5.40 -3.10
CA MET A 213 2.78 6.59 -3.62
C MET A 213 3.49 6.32 -4.96
N GLY A 214 4.21 5.20 -5.06
CA GLY A 214 4.83 4.74 -6.30
C GLY A 214 3.82 4.39 -7.39
N GLY A 215 2.60 3.95 -7.06
CA GLY A 215 1.52 3.70 -8.02
C GLY A 215 1.05 5.01 -8.67
N ALA A 216 0.83 6.05 -7.87
CA ALA A 216 0.49 7.39 -8.34
C ALA A 216 1.60 7.97 -9.24
N LEU A 217 2.86 7.84 -8.83
CA LEU A 217 4.03 8.25 -9.61
C LEU A 217 4.19 7.46 -10.92
N SER A 218 3.82 6.18 -10.93
CA SER A 218 3.87 5.34 -12.14
C SER A 218 2.88 5.84 -13.20
N ILE A 219 1.65 6.14 -12.80
CA ILE A 219 0.63 6.73 -13.69
C ILE A 219 1.10 8.10 -14.18
N ALA A 220 1.58 8.96 -13.28
CA ALA A 220 2.11 10.27 -13.66
C ALA A 220 3.25 10.16 -14.68
N SER A 221 4.13 9.18 -14.51
CA SER A 221 5.23 8.91 -15.45
C SER A 221 4.71 8.50 -16.83
N GLY A 222 3.65 7.68 -16.92
CA GLY A 222 3.01 7.33 -18.20
C GLY A 222 2.35 8.50 -18.94
N VAL A 223 2.09 9.61 -18.24
CA VAL A 223 1.57 10.86 -18.82
C VAL A 223 2.72 11.80 -19.23
N ILE A 224 3.70 11.96 -18.35
CA ILE A 224 4.70 13.03 -18.43
C ILE A 224 5.95 12.57 -19.20
N VAL A 225 6.39 11.33 -19.00
CA VAL A 225 7.69 10.83 -19.45
C VAL A 225 7.54 10.12 -20.81
N PRO A 226 7.96 10.73 -21.93
CA PRO A 226 7.76 10.15 -23.26
C PRO A 226 8.58 8.88 -23.49
N GLU A 227 9.61 8.63 -22.70
CA GLU A 227 10.45 7.43 -22.81
C GLU A 227 9.85 6.18 -22.15
N VAL A 228 8.71 6.29 -21.45
CA VAL A 228 8.05 5.15 -20.79
C VAL A 228 7.24 4.34 -21.82
N ASP A 229 7.52 3.04 -21.92
CA ASP A 229 6.87 2.15 -22.89
C ASP A 229 5.61 1.46 -22.33
N ALA A 230 5.50 1.30 -21.01
CA ALA A 230 4.34 0.70 -20.34
C ALA A 230 4.30 1.05 -18.85
N VAL A 231 3.10 1.08 -18.28
CA VAL A 231 2.87 1.32 -16.86
C VAL A 231 2.00 0.23 -16.25
N VAL A 232 2.38 -0.25 -15.06
CA VAL A 232 1.48 -0.99 -14.16
C VAL A 232 1.49 -0.30 -12.79
N ALA A 233 0.33 0.14 -12.29
CA ALA A 233 0.24 0.87 -11.03
C ALA A 233 -0.59 0.11 -10.00
N PHE A 234 -0.12 0.07 -8.75
CA PHE A 234 -0.82 -0.57 -7.65
C PHE A 234 -1.30 0.46 -6.63
N TYR A 235 -2.62 0.50 -6.42
CA TYR A 235 -3.34 1.24 -5.37
C TYR A 235 -2.83 2.67 -5.14
N GLY A 236 -2.77 3.47 -6.20
CA GLY A 236 -2.48 4.89 -6.10
C GLY A 236 -2.84 5.64 -7.37
N THR A 237 -3.41 6.84 -7.22
CA THR A 237 -3.74 7.74 -8.33
C THR A 237 -3.03 9.09 -8.15
N PRO A 238 -2.52 9.70 -9.23
CA PRO A 238 -1.87 11.00 -9.13
C PRO A 238 -2.92 12.10 -8.87
N SER A 239 -2.50 13.13 -8.15
CA SER A 239 -3.28 14.36 -8.05
C SER A 239 -3.39 15.02 -9.44
N SER A 240 -4.45 15.80 -9.65
CA SER A 240 -4.63 16.56 -10.89
C SER A 240 -3.55 17.62 -11.14
N GLU A 241 -2.86 18.05 -10.08
CA GLU A 241 -1.74 18.99 -10.15
C GLU A 241 -0.47 18.31 -10.67
N LEU A 242 -0.27 17.04 -10.34
CA LEU A 242 0.87 16.27 -10.79
C LEU A 242 0.69 15.81 -12.24
N ALA A 243 -0.42 15.14 -12.54
CA ALA A 243 -0.67 14.61 -13.87
C ALA A 243 -2.16 14.47 -14.16
N ASP A 244 -2.52 14.62 -15.44
CA ASP A 244 -3.86 14.34 -15.95
C ASP A 244 -3.83 13.02 -16.74
N PRO A 245 -4.36 11.90 -16.19
CA PRO A 245 -4.39 10.62 -16.90
C PRO A 245 -5.11 10.63 -18.24
N SER A 246 -5.96 11.63 -18.54
CA SER A 246 -6.55 11.77 -19.87
C SER A 246 -5.55 12.14 -20.96
N LYS A 247 -4.34 12.54 -20.57
CA LYS A 247 -3.21 12.86 -21.46
C LYS A 247 -2.14 11.77 -21.46
N ALA A 248 -2.47 10.57 -20.97
CA ALA A 248 -1.55 9.44 -20.97
C ALA A 248 -1.00 9.18 -22.38
N LYS A 249 0.29 8.84 -22.44
CA LYS A 249 1.01 8.51 -23.69
C LYS A 249 1.45 7.05 -23.72
N ALA A 250 1.70 6.48 -22.55
CA ALA A 250 2.02 5.06 -22.38
C ALA A 250 0.75 4.24 -22.06
N PRO A 251 0.70 2.96 -22.44
CA PRO A 251 -0.35 2.04 -22.00
C PRO A 251 -0.29 1.84 -20.48
N ILE A 252 -1.44 1.92 -19.80
CA ILE A 252 -1.54 1.88 -18.33
C ILE A 252 -2.46 0.74 -17.86
N GLN A 253 -1.94 -0.16 -17.02
CA GLN A 253 -2.73 -1.07 -16.20
C GLN A 253 -2.72 -0.59 -14.75
N ALA A 254 -3.84 -0.63 -14.05
CA ALA A 254 -3.95 -0.21 -12.65
C ALA A 254 -4.73 -1.22 -11.80
N HIS A 255 -4.34 -1.39 -10.54
CA HIS A 255 -4.88 -2.41 -9.62
C HIS A 255 -5.32 -1.79 -8.29
N PHE A 256 -6.57 -2.03 -7.87
CA PHE A 256 -7.17 -1.46 -6.66
C PHE A 256 -7.91 -2.51 -5.83
N GLY A 257 -7.86 -2.37 -4.50
CA GLY A 257 -8.63 -3.20 -3.59
C GLY A 257 -10.06 -2.68 -3.38
N GLU A 258 -11.06 -3.55 -3.36
CA GLU A 258 -12.46 -3.16 -3.08
C GLU A 258 -12.64 -2.53 -1.69
N HIS A 259 -11.84 -2.96 -0.71
CA HIS A 259 -11.86 -2.48 0.67
C HIS A 259 -10.84 -1.37 0.93
N ASP A 260 -10.26 -0.80 -0.12
CA ASP A 260 -9.36 0.34 -0.01
C ASP A 260 -10.16 1.61 0.37
N ASN A 261 -9.86 2.15 1.56
CA ASN A 261 -10.57 3.30 2.13
C ASN A 261 -9.77 4.60 2.06
N PHE A 262 -8.68 4.67 1.28
CA PHE A 262 -7.92 5.91 1.08
C PHE A 262 -8.62 6.81 0.06
N VAL A 263 -9.59 7.57 0.57
CA VAL A 263 -10.50 8.43 -0.20
C VAL A 263 -9.75 9.39 -1.12
N GLY A 264 -10.07 9.34 -2.42
CA GLY A 264 -9.51 10.24 -3.42
C GLY A 264 -8.09 9.87 -3.87
N PHE A 265 -7.52 8.80 -3.32
CA PHE A 265 -6.19 8.30 -3.69
C PHE A 265 -6.27 6.91 -4.32
N SER A 266 -6.91 5.95 -3.65
CA SER A 266 -6.98 4.55 -4.12
C SER A 266 -8.30 3.85 -3.79
N ASP A 267 -9.27 4.60 -3.25
CA ASP A 267 -10.63 4.09 -3.07
C ASP A 267 -11.32 3.79 -4.41
N VAL A 268 -12.44 3.06 -4.34
CA VAL A 268 -13.24 2.66 -5.51
C VAL A 268 -13.65 3.88 -6.36
N THR A 269 -13.91 5.03 -5.74
CA THR A 269 -14.25 6.28 -6.45
C THR A 269 -13.07 6.80 -7.26
N ALA A 270 -11.88 6.85 -6.66
CA ALA A 270 -10.65 7.24 -7.37
C ALA A 270 -10.33 6.30 -8.53
N ALA A 271 -10.46 4.99 -8.33
CA ALA A 271 -10.23 3.98 -9.37
C ALA A 271 -11.15 4.17 -10.58
N LYS A 272 -12.46 4.37 -10.35
CA LYS A 272 -13.44 4.65 -11.42
C LYS A 272 -13.16 5.97 -12.12
N SER A 273 -12.77 7.01 -11.38
CA SER A 273 -12.41 8.30 -11.97
C SER A 273 -11.16 8.18 -12.85
N LEU A 274 -10.17 7.39 -12.43
CA LEU A 274 -8.99 7.08 -13.24
C LEU A 274 -9.39 6.38 -14.54
N GLU A 275 -10.25 5.37 -14.47
CA GLU A 275 -10.71 4.61 -15.65
C GLU A 275 -11.35 5.51 -16.71
N GLU A 276 -12.25 6.41 -16.31
CA GLU A 276 -12.88 7.37 -17.24
C GLU A 276 -11.88 8.35 -17.87
N LYS A 277 -10.86 8.77 -17.12
CA LYS A 277 -9.78 9.60 -17.66
C LYS A 277 -8.93 8.82 -18.67
N LEU A 278 -8.52 7.60 -18.32
CA LEU A 278 -7.72 6.75 -19.22
C LEU A 278 -8.47 6.42 -20.51
N LYS A 279 -9.78 6.18 -20.43
CA LYS A 279 -10.63 6.01 -21.61
C LYS A 279 -10.57 7.20 -22.58
N SER A 280 -10.44 8.41 -22.04
CA SER A 280 -10.33 9.64 -22.85
C SER A 280 -8.96 9.83 -23.50
N SER A 281 -7.92 9.14 -23.02
CA SER A 281 -6.55 9.28 -23.54
C SER A 281 -6.30 8.54 -24.85
N GLY A 282 -7.10 7.52 -25.17
CA GLY A 282 -6.95 6.70 -26.37
C GLY A 282 -5.79 5.70 -26.33
N VAL A 283 -5.01 5.62 -25.24
CA VAL A 283 -4.00 4.58 -25.06
C VAL A 283 -4.65 3.27 -24.58
N PRO A 284 -4.03 2.09 -24.81
CA PRO A 284 -4.49 0.87 -24.18
C PRO A 284 -4.49 0.99 -22.66
N TYR A 285 -5.60 0.64 -22.02
CA TYR A 285 -5.71 0.70 -20.57
C TYR A 285 -6.48 -0.48 -19.99
N GLU A 286 -6.19 -0.81 -18.73
CA GLU A 286 -6.96 -1.75 -17.91
C GLU A 286 -7.00 -1.26 -16.46
N VAL A 287 -8.19 -1.19 -15.85
CA VAL A 287 -8.34 -0.89 -14.42
C VAL A 287 -9.02 -2.06 -13.74
N HIS A 288 -8.32 -2.66 -12.78
CA HIS A 288 -8.76 -3.88 -12.10
C HIS A 288 -9.13 -3.59 -10.65
N MET A 289 -10.34 -3.99 -10.27
CA MET A 289 -10.81 -3.98 -8.88
C MET A 289 -10.76 -5.41 -8.30
N TYR A 290 -10.24 -5.55 -7.09
CA TYR A 290 -9.99 -6.83 -6.43
C TYR A 290 -10.93 -7.03 -5.23
N PRO A 291 -11.93 -7.92 -5.33
CA PRO A 291 -12.87 -8.15 -4.24
C PRO A 291 -12.21 -8.63 -2.96
N GLY A 292 -12.65 -8.10 -1.81
CA GLY A 292 -12.12 -8.50 -0.50
C GLY A 292 -10.71 -8.02 -0.17
N CYS A 293 -10.05 -7.26 -1.06
CA CYS A 293 -8.67 -6.80 -0.90
C CYS A 293 -8.65 -5.31 -0.52
N SER A 294 -7.77 -4.92 0.38
CA SER A 294 -7.61 -3.52 0.81
C SER A 294 -6.35 -2.89 0.21
N HIS A 295 -6.01 -1.70 0.69
CA HIS A 295 -4.75 -1.05 0.33
C HIS A 295 -3.54 -1.92 0.68
N ALA A 296 -2.45 -1.78 -0.09
CA ALA A 296 -1.23 -2.56 0.12
C ALA A 296 -1.44 -4.09 0.07
N PHE A 297 -2.43 -4.59 -0.70
CA PHE A 297 -2.68 -6.04 -0.78
C PHE A 297 -1.52 -6.83 -1.38
N MET A 298 -0.63 -6.18 -2.15
CA MET A 298 0.58 -6.81 -2.71
C MET A 298 1.68 -7.08 -1.67
N ASN A 299 1.57 -6.48 -0.48
CA ASN A 299 2.60 -6.56 0.54
C ASN A 299 2.48 -7.87 1.33
N THR A 300 3.48 -8.73 1.20
CA THR A 300 3.42 -10.11 1.72
C THR A 300 4.57 -10.49 2.66
N SER A 301 5.64 -9.67 2.77
CA SER A 301 6.71 -9.96 3.73
C SER A 301 6.24 -9.85 5.18
N PRO A 302 6.88 -10.56 6.13
CA PRO A 302 6.50 -10.50 7.54
C PRO A 302 6.50 -9.08 8.13
N GLU A 303 7.45 -8.23 7.71
CA GLU A 303 7.51 -6.84 8.16
C GLU A 303 6.36 -6.01 7.57
N ALA A 304 6.08 -6.17 6.28
CA ALA A 304 5.01 -5.43 5.63
C ALA A 304 3.63 -5.84 6.17
N LEU A 305 3.41 -7.14 6.44
CA LEU A 305 2.20 -7.64 7.10
C LEU A 305 2.05 -7.06 8.52
N LYS A 306 3.16 -6.90 9.27
CA LYS A 306 3.14 -6.24 10.57
C LYS A 306 2.73 -4.77 10.46
N ARG A 307 3.26 -4.03 9.47
CA ARG A 307 2.89 -2.62 9.21
C ARG A 307 1.43 -2.49 8.80
N LYS A 308 0.95 -3.33 7.87
CA LYS A 308 -0.46 -3.41 7.46
C LYS A 308 -1.39 -3.59 8.67
N LYS A 309 -1.10 -4.57 9.53
CA LYS A 309 -1.86 -4.81 10.77
C LYS A 309 -1.85 -3.60 11.70
N GLY A 310 -0.70 -2.93 11.85
CA GLY A 310 -0.59 -1.68 12.62
C GLY A 310 -1.44 -0.53 12.07
N MET A 311 -1.72 -0.53 10.77
CA MET A 311 -2.60 0.44 10.09
C MET A 311 -4.07 0.00 10.03
N GLY A 312 -4.42 -1.16 10.59
CA GLY A 312 -5.78 -1.71 10.54
C GLY A 312 -6.14 -2.40 9.20
N LEU A 313 -5.17 -2.64 8.32
CA LEU A 313 -5.32 -3.38 7.07
C LEU A 313 -5.02 -4.86 7.34
N THR A 314 -6.05 -5.65 7.67
CA THR A 314 -5.87 -7.03 8.15
C THR A 314 -6.16 -8.11 7.10
N ASP A 315 -6.53 -7.73 5.89
CA ASP A 315 -6.73 -8.67 4.80
C ASP A 315 -5.39 -9.26 4.33
N GLU A 316 -5.39 -10.58 4.22
CA GLU A 316 -4.31 -11.38 3.64
C GLU A 316 -4.98 -12.28 2.59
N ASN A 317 -4.99 -11.82 1.33
CA ASN A 317 -5.64 -12.53 0.24
C ASN A 317 -4.63 -12.83 -0.86
N GLN A 318 -4.06 -14.03 -0.81
CA GLN A 318 -3.05 -14.48 -1.76
C GLN A 318 -3.61 -14.58 -3.19
N GLU A 319 -4.91 -14.86 -3.36
CA GLU A 319 -5.52 -14.94 -4.69
C GLU A 319 -5.51 -13.58 -5.40
N CYS A 320 -5.70 -12.48 -4.66
CA CYS A 320 -5.54 -11.13 -5.21
C CYS A 320 -4.10 -10.88 -5.67
N VAL A 321 -3.12 -11.27 -4.87
CA VAL A 321 -1.69 -11.10 -5.18
C VAL A 321 -1.31 -11.89 -6.43
N ASP A 322 -1.68 -13.16 -6.48
CA ASP A 322 -1.37 -14.06 -7.60
C ASP A 322 -2.03 -13.59 -8.90
N LEU A 323 -3.31 -13.19 -8.83
CA LEU A 323 -4.04 -12.66 -9.98
C LEU A 323 -3.43 -11.33 -10.46
N ALA A 324 -3.00 -10.47 -9.55
CA ALA A 324 -2.36 -9.21 -9.90
C ALA A 324 -0.98 -9.42 -10.55
N TRP A 325 -0.16 -10.35 -10.04
CA TRP A 325 1.10 -10.72 -10.69
C TRP A 325 0.90 -11.36 -12.07
N SER A 326 -0.13 -12.17 -12.23
CA SER A 326 -0.50 -12.74 -13.54
C SER A 326 -0.84 -11.64 -14.55
N ARG A 327 -1.69 -10.68 -14.17
CA ARG A 327 -2.06 -9.53 -15.00
C ARG A 327 -0.87 -8.63 -15.31
N PHE A 328 -0.04 -8.34 -14.31
CA PHE A 328 1.21 -7.59 -14.46
C PHE A 328 2.11 -8.25 -15.51
N SER A 329 2.32 -9.57 -15.39
CA SER A 329 3.20 -10.33 -16.29
C SER A 329 2.69 -10.31 -17.72
N ALA A 330 1.38 -10.46 -17.91
CA ALA A 330 0.74 -10.38 -19.21
C ALA A 330 0.88 -8.98 -19.83
N TRP A 331 0.67 -7.93 -19.04
CA TRP A 331 0.76 -6.54 -19.50
C TRP A 331 2.18 -6.15 -19.90
N MET A 332 3.14 -6.36 -18.99
CA MET A 332 4.54 -6.06 -19.24
C MET A 332 5.10 -6.93 -20.38
N GLY A 333 4.72 -8.21 -20.45
CA GLY A 333 5.09 -9.07 -21.56
C GLY A 333 4.57 -8.58 -22.91
N ARG A 334 3.33 -8.10 -22.96
CA ARG A 334 2.72 -7.54 -24.18
C ARG A 334 3.41 -6.28 -24.68
N PHE A 335 3.73 -5.34 -23.78
CA PHE A 335 4.22 -4.02 -24.19
C PHE A 335 5.75 -3.91 -24.22
N LEU A 336 6.44 -4.62 -23.32
CA LEU A 336 7.91 -4.62 -23.23
C LEU A 336 8.56 -5.81 -23.95
N GLY A 337 7.82 -6.88 -24.24
CA GLY A 337 8.32 -8.01 -25.00
C GLY A 337 8.82 -7.62 -26.39
N SER A 338 9.81 -8.38 -26.87
CA SER A 338 10.23 -8.35 -28.27
C SER A 338 9.08 -8.90 -29.12
N ALA A 339 8.67 -8.14 -30.13
CA ALA A 339 7.72 -8.60 -31.15
C ALA A 339 8.32 -9.72 -32.00
#